data_AF-A0A319DPL7-F1
#
_entry.id   AF-A0A319DPL7-F1
#
_cell.length_a   1.000
_cell.length_b   1.000
_cell.length_c   1.000
_cell.angle_alpha   90.00
_cell.angle_beta   90.00
_cell.angle_gamma   90.00
#
_symmetry.space_group_name_H-M   'P 1'
#
loop_
_entity.id
_entity.type
_entity.pdbx_description
1 polymer ?
#
loop_
_entity_poly.entity_id
_entity_poly.type
_entity_poly.pdbx_seq_one_letter_code
_entity_poly.pdbx_strand_id
1 'polypeptide(L)'
;MRTGILALTMATLSIATSLKEETLSHIRQLQLDPEGFVHAADDGVVRSFRPDAQVVDYIKLNETQLMSVIPDLAFHDADFQAHLVEVWTDVDGNDVDDEQALHPSEELLPPRLRAGYSAVDDPAAASPSVAARAALEKKTLFCAGRLCSTSYACQYMRCSLCIAVDMYIPTVMRCI
;
A
#
# COMPACT_ATOMS: atom_id res chain seq x y z
N MET A 1 -22.77 -15.68 36.88
CA MET A 1 -21.77 -16.17 35.89
C MET A 1 -22.05 -15.51 34.54
N ARG A 2 -21.40 -14.38 34.24
CA ARG A 2 -21.38 -13.72 32.92
C ARG A 2 -20.07 -12.93 32.82
N THR A 3 -18.96 -13.63 32.62
CA THR A 3 -17.60 -13.05 32.48
C THR A 3 -16.86 -13.58 31.25
N GLY A 4 -17.51 -14.36 30.38
CA GLY A 4 -16.85 -15.05 29.25
C GLY A 4 -16.85 -14.33 27.90
N ILE A 5 -17.61 -13.24 27.72
CA ILE A 5 -17.80 -12.64 26.37
C ILE A 5 -16.78 -11.52 26.09
N LEU A 6 -16.28 -10.80 27.11
CA LEU A 6 -15.35 -9.68 26.89
C LEU A 6 -13.90 -10.10 26.59
N ALA A 7 -13.45 -11.27 27.04
CA ALA A 7 -12.06 -11.70 26.85
C ALA A 7 -11.79 -12.19 25.42
N LEU A 8 -12.81 -12.75 24.75
CA LEU A 8 -12.69 -13.32 23.41
C LEU A 8 -12.52 -12.23 22.33
N THR A 9 -13.11 -11.04 22.53
CA THR A 9 -13.03 -9.91 21.59
C THR A 9 -11.73 -9.12 21.69
N MET A 10 -11.09 -9.08 22.86
CA MET A 10 -9.79 -8.40 23.01
C MET A 10 -8.63 -9.21 22.41
N ALA A 11 -8.66 -10.54 22.55
CA ALA A 11 -7.62 -11.41 21.98
C ALA A 11 -7.59 -11.35 20.45
N THR A 12 -8.75 -11.34 19.79
CA THR A 12 -8.85 -11.26 18.32
C THR A 12 -8.37 -9.91 17.79
N LEU A 13 -8.75 -8.80 18.45
CA LEU A 13 -8.28 -7.46 18.09
C LEU A 13 -6.75 -7.34 18.22
N SER A 14 -6.17 -7.95 19.27
CA SER A 14 -4.72 -7.97 19.46
C SER A 14 -3.99 -8.74 18.36
N ILE A 15 -4.55 -9.87 17.92
CA ILE A 15 -3.98 -10.67 16.82
C ILE A 15 -4.07 -9.91 15.49
N ALA A 16 -5.24 -9.33 15.16
CA ALA A 16 -5.42 -8.56 13.94
C ALA A 16 -4.47 -7.34 13.89
N THR A 17 -4.28 -6.66 15.02
CA THR A 17 -3.31 -5.56 15.13
C THR A 17 -1.89 -6.06 14.91
N SER A 18 -1.52 -7.21 15.51
CA SER A 18 -0.18 -7.80 15.34
C SER A 18 0.10 -8.16 13.88
N LEU A 19 -0.84 -8.81 13.20
CA LEU A 19 -0.68 -9.19 11.79
C LEU A 19 -0.50 -7.98 10.88
N LYS A 20 -1.31 -6.94 11.11
CA LYS A 20 -1.21 -5.67 10.37
C LYS A 20 0.16 -5.03 10.55
N GLU A 21 0.63 -4.88 11.79
CA GLU A 21 1.93 -4.24 12.06
C GLU A 21 3.10 -5.07 11.49
N GLU A 22 3.03 -6.41 11.56
CA GLU A 22 4.00 -7.30 10.93
C GLU A 22 4.00 -7.15 9.41
N THR A 23 2.83 -7.16 8.78
CA THR A 23 2.69 -7.01 7.33
C THR A 23 3.20 -5.64 6.85
N LEU A 24 2.82 -4.55 7.53
CA LEU A 24 3.35 -3.21 7.23
C LEU A 24 4.86 -3.14 7.46
N SER A 25 5.39 -3.82 8.47
CA SER A 25 6.83 -3.89 8.72
C SER A 25 7.57 -4.55 7.54
N HIS A 26 7.05 -5.66 7.01
CA HIS A 26 7.62 -6.31 5.82
C HIS A 26 7.58 -5.40 4.60
N ILE A 27 6.45 -4.72 4.34
CA ILE A 27 6.35 -3.74 3.24
C ILE A 27 7.40 -2.64 3.40
N ARG A 28 7.58 -2.10 4.61
CA ARG A 28 8.54 -1.03 4.92
C ARG A 28 10.00 -1.46 4.85
N GLN A 29 10.27 -2.76 4.84
CA GLN A 29 11.62 -3.33 4.79
C GLN A 29 12.06 -3.73 3.37
N LEU A 30 11.18 -3.63 2.37
CA LEU A 30 11.53 -3.82 0.96
C LEU A 30 12.77 -2.99 0.61
N GLN A 31 13.69 -3.58 -0.15
CA GLN A 31 14.79 -2.85 -0.73
C GLN A 31 14.26 -1.85 -1.76
N LEU A 32 14.67 -0.58 -1.62
CA LEU A 32 14.17 0.52 -2.43
C LEU A 32 15.27 1.08 -3.33
N ASP A 33 14.86 1.58 -4.50
CA ASP A 33 15.61 2.59 -5.22
C ASP A 33 15.16 3.98 -4.72
N PRO A 34 16.07 4.93 -4.40
CA PRO A 34 15.69 6.26 -3.93
C PRO A 34 14.75 7.00 -4.89
N GLU A 35 14.97 6.85 -6.19
CA GLU A 35 14.14 7.46 -7.24
C GLU A 35 12.95 6.57 -7.64
N GLY A 36 12.89 5.38 -7.06
CA GLY A 36 11.83 4.39 -7.23
C GLY A 36 10.65 4.56 -6.27
N PHE A 37 9.78 3.56 -6.25
CA PHE A 37 8.54 3.53 -5.47
C PHE A 37 8.06 2.10 -5.29
N VAL A 38 7.11 1.89 -4.39
CA VAL A 38 6.46 0.59 -4.19
C VAL A 38 5.07 0.58 -4.82
N HIS A 39 4.64 -0.59 -5.30
CA HIS A 39 3.29 -0.82 -5.79
C HIS A 39 2.73 -2.09 -5.18
N ALA A 40 1.58 -1.99 -4.51
CA ALA A 40 0.78 -3.14 -4.10
C ALA A 40 -0.23 -3.45 -5.21
N ALA A 41 0.03 -4.52 -5.96
CA ALA A 41 -0.75 -4.90 -7.13
C ALA A 41 -1.86 -5.92 -6.78
N ASP A 42 -2.75 -6.15 -7.74
CA ASP A 42 -3.98 -6.93 -7.54
C ASP A 42 -3.76 -8.44 -7.57
N ASP A 43 -2.53 -8.87 -7.82
CA ASP A 43 -2.08 -10.26 -7.69
C ASP A 43 -1.56 -10.58 -6.29
N GLY A 44 -1.71 -9.68 -5.32
CA GLY A 44 -1.26 -9.87 -3.94
C GLY A 44 0.25 -9.71 -3.75
N VAL A 45 0.97 -9.22 -4.76
CA VAL A 45 2.42 -8.99 -4.69
C VAL A 45 2.69 -7.49 -4.56
N VAL A 46 3.48 -7.14 -3.54
CA VAL A 46 3.97 -5.78 -3.32
C VAL A 46 5.38 -5.68 -3.88
N ARG A 47 5.57 -4.83 -4.89
CA ARG A 47 6.82 -4.72 -5.67
C ARG A 47 7.47 -3.36 -5.45
N SER A 48 8.78 -3.35 -5.26
CA SER A 48 9.62 -2.16 -5.27
C SER A 48 10.19 -1.96 -6.67
N PHE A 49 9.89 -0.83 -7.31
CA PHE A 49 10.30 -0.51 -8.67
C PHE A 49 11.39 0.55 -8.70
N ARG A 50 12.31 0.41 -9.65
CA ARG A 50 13.19 1.48 -10.13
C ARG A 50 12.47 2.45 -11.08
N PRO A 51 13.08 3.62 -11.35
CA PRO A 51 12.57 4.55 -12.37
C PRO A 51 12.41 3.95 -13.77
N ASP A 52 13.18 2.92 -14.10
CA ASP A 52 13.15 2.24 -15.40
C ASP A 52 12.16 1.05 -15.45
N ALA A 53 11.21 0.99 -14.51
CA ALA A 53 10.20 -0.05 -14.38
C ALA A 53 10.72 -1.45 -14.03
N GLN A 54 11.99 -1.61 -13.68
CA GLN A 54 12.50 -2.89 -13.17
C GLN A 54 12.15 -3.08 -11.69
N VAL A 55 11.70 -4.29 -11.32
CA VAL A 55 11.50 -4.68 -9.92
C VAL A 55 12.86 -4.89 -9.25
N VAL A 56 13.05 -4.28 -8.09
CA VAL A 56 14.27 -4.41 -7.25
C VAL A 56 14.05 -5.42 -6.13
N ASP A 57 12.84 -5.48 -5.59
CA ASP A 57 12.46 -6.36 -4.49
C ASP A 57 10.95 -6.56 -4.46
N TYR A 58 10.47 -7.62 -3.82
CA TYR A 58 9.05 -7.90 -3.68
C TYR A 58 8.74 -8.70 -2.41
N ILE A 59 7.49 -8.61 -1.97
CA ILE A 59 6.91 -9.55 -1.01
C ILE A 59 5.57 -10.06 -1.53
N LYS A 60 5.25 -11.30 -1.17
CA LYS A 60 3.99 -11.98 -1.50
C LYS A 60 3.10 -11.95 -0.27
N LEU A 61 1.89 -11.44 -0.42
CA LEU A 61 0.92 -11.34 0.67
C LEU A 61 -0.28 -12.23 0.35
N ASN A 62 -0.73 -13.01 1.35
CA ASN A 62 -2.01 -13.70 1.24
C ASN A 62 -3.18 -12.75 1.53
N GLU A 63 -4.40 -13.20 1.22
CA GLU A 63 -5.63 -12.46 1.46
C GLU A 63 -5.71 -11.90 2.89
N THR A 64 -5.37 -12.70 3.90
CA THR A 64 -5.47 -12.25 5.31
C THR A 64 -4.52 -11.09 5.60
N GLN A 65 -3.30 -11.13 5.06
CA GLN A 65 -2.32 -10.06 5.17
C GLN A 65 -2.79 -8.81 4.41
N LEU A 66 -3.28 -8.96 3.16
CA LEU A 66 -3.83 -7.88 2.34
C LEU A 66 -4.97 -7.16 3.09
N MET A 67 -5.97 -7.91 3.57
CA MET A 67 -7.10 -7.37 4.32
C MET A 67 -6.68 -6.63 5.59
N SER A 68 -5.60 -7.09 6.24
CA SER A 68 -5.13 -6.46 7.48
C SER A 68 -4.57 -5.04 7.27
N VAL A 69 -4.05 -4.74 6.07
CA VAL A 69 -3.37 -3.47 5.77
C VAL A 69 -4.21 -2.48 4.95
N ILE A 70 -5.38 -2.88 4.44
CA ILE A 70 -6.32 -2.01 3.71
C ILE A 70 -6.58 -0.67 4.43
N PRO A 71 -6.86 -0.61 5.76
CA PRO A 71 -7.14 0.67 6.42
C PRO A 71 -5.99 1.68 6.37
N ASP A 72 -4.75 1.19 6.34
CA ASP A 72 -3.54 2.02 6.28
C ASP A 72 -3.18 2.38 4.82
N LEU A 73 -3.38 1.44 3.88
CA LEU A 73 -3.09 1.64 2.44
C LEU A 73 -4.16 2.44 1.70
N ALA A 74 -5.39 2.46 2.19
CA ALA A 74 -6.47 3.27 1.62
C ALA A 74 -6.57 4.68 2.22
N PHE A 75 -5.68 5.05 3.15
CA PHE A 75 -5.59 6.40 3.71
C PHE A 75 -6.91 6.97 4.26
N HIS A 76 -7.73 6.09 4.86
CA HIS A 76 -9.06 6.42 5.40
C HIS A 76 -10.11 6.85 4.37
N ASP A 77 -9.89 6.61 3.08
CA ASP A 77 -10.92 6.71 2.06
C ASP A 77 -11.80 5.46 2.11
N ALA A 78 -13.10 5.63 2.37
CA ALA A 78 -14.02 4.51 2.58
C ALA A 78 -14.40 3.80 1.27
N ASP A 79 -14.54 4.56 0.19
CA ASP A 79 -14.87 4.00 -1.13
C ASP A 79 -13.65 3.24 -1.67
N PHE A 80 -12.44 3.77 -1.45
CA PHE A 80 -11.22 3.07 -1.82
C PHE A 80 -10.99 1.81 -0.98
N GLN A 81 -11.29 1.84 0.33
CA GLN A 81 -11.25 0.62 1.14
C GLN A 81 -12.19 -0.46 0.61
N ALA A 82 -13.43 -0.09 0.25
CA ALA A 82 -14.39 -1.03 -0.30
C ALA A 82 -13.88 -1.64 -1.62
N HIS A 83 -13.28 -0.82 -2.49
CA HIS A 83 -12.64 -1.29 -3.72
C HIS A 83 -11.50 -2.26 -3.45
N LEU A 84 -10.58 -1.96 -2.53
CA LEU A 84 -9.48 -2.87 -2.19
C LEU A 84 -9.97 -4.19 -1.59
N VAL A 85 -11.04 -4.16 -0.79
CA VAL A 85 -11.67 -5.39 -0.30
C VAL A 85 -12.20 -6.21 -1.47
N GLU A 86 -12.91 -5.59 -2.42
CA GLU A 86 -13.42 -6.29 -3.61
C GLU A 86 -12.30 -6.92 -4.43
N VAL A 87 -11.24 -6.16 -4.72
CA VAL A 87 -10.14 -6.59 -5.61
C VAL A 87 -9.23 -7.62 -4.95
N TRP A 88 -9.03 -7.57 -3.63
CA TRP A 88 -8.13 -8.50 -2.93
C TRP A 88 -8.84 -9.68 -2.25
N THR A 89 -10.17 -9.76 -2.35
CA THR A 89 -10.90 -10.97 -1.89
C THR A 89 -10.47 -12.16 -2.74
N ASP A 90 -10.20 -13.30 -2.09
CA ASP A 90 -9.70 -14.53 -2.71
C ASP A 90 -8.34 -14.40 -3.46
N VAL A 91 -7.56 -13.34 -3.21
CA VAL A 91 -6.21 -13.16 -3.79
C VAL A 91 -5.12 -13.70 -2.85
N ASP A 92 -4.24 -14.55 -3.36
CA ASP A 92 -3.04 -15.02 -2.65
C ASP A 92 -1.77 -14.81 -3.49
N GLY A 93 -0.93 -13.86 -3.09
CA GLY A 93 0.34 -13.59 -3.76
C GLY A 93 1.34 -14.75 -3.71
N ASN A 94 1.12 -15.77 -2.86
CA ASN A 94 1.93 -16.98 -2.85
C ASN A 94 1.67 -17.90 -4.05
N ASP A 95 0.56 -17.69 -4.77
CA ASP A 95 0.26 -18.40 -6.02
C ASP A 95 1.05 -17.84 -7.22
N VAL A 96 1.64 -16.65 -7.07
CA VAL A 96 2.51 -16.03 -8.07
C VAL A 96 3.91 -16.61 -7.91
N ASP A 97 4.55 -17.07 -8.99
CA ASP A 97 5.93 -17.54 -8.93
C ASP A 97 6.96 -16.38 -8.82
N ASP A 98 8.21 -16.68 -8.51
CA ASP A 98 9.24 -15.64 -8.32
C ASP A 98 9.60 -14.91 -9.63
N GLU A 99 9.48 -15.58 -10.77
CA GLU A 99 9.76 -14.97 -12.08
C GLU A 99 8.68 -13.95 -12.43
N GLN A 100 7.41 -14.29 -12.23
CA GLN A 100 6.26 -13.40 -12.38
C GLN A 100 6.26 -12.25 -11.36
N ALA A 101 6.77 -12.50 -10.15
CA ALA A 101 6.92 -11.44 -9.15
C ALA A 101 7.94 -10.37 -9.59
N LEU A 102 9.07 -10.79 -10.18
CA LEU A 102 10.11 -9.90 -10.70
C LEU A 102 9.79 -9.30 -12.08
N HIS A 103 8.97 -9.99 -12.86
CA HIS A 103 8.59 -9.61 -14.23
C HIS A 103 7.06 -9.62 -14.40
N PRO A 104 6.33 -8.70 -13.74
CA PRO A 104 4.87 -8.64 -13.84
C PRO A 104 4.42 -8.36 -15.28
N SER A 105 3.24 -8.86 -15.64
CA SER A 105 2.57 -8.49 -16.88
C SER A 105 2.22 -7.00 -16.88
N GLU A 106 2.05 -6.42 -18.08
CA GLU A 106 1.75 -4.99 -18.22
C GLU A 106 0.45 -4.57 -17.51
N GLU A 107 -0.52 -5.48 -17.39
CA GLU A 107 -1.78 -5.26 -16.68
C GLU A 107 -1.56 -5.05 -15.17
N LEU A 108 -0.56 -5.72 -14.59
CA LEU A 108 -0.22 -5.58 -13.17
C LEU A 108 0.67 -4.37 -12.89
N LEU A 109 1.18 -3.69 -13.92
CA LEU A 109 1.96 -2.47 -13.75
C LEU A 109 1.03 -1.31 -13.33
N PRO A 110 1.52 -0.41 -12.46
CA PRO A 110 0.80 0.81 -12.15
C PRO A 110 0.70 1.65 -13.43
N PRO A 111 -0.41 2.40 -13.65
CA PRO A 111 -0.66 3.08 -14.93
C PRO A 111 0.51 3.91 -15.46
N ARG A 112 1.29 4.56 -14.58
CA ARG A 112 2.46 5.37 -14.96
C ARG A 112 3.61 4.60 -15.61
N LEU A 113 3.67 3.28 -15.46
CA LEU A 113 4.68 2.41 -16.06
C LEU A 113 4.15 1.67 -17.30
N ARG A 114 2.85 1.78 -17.63
CA ARG A 114 2.26 1.11 -18.79
C ARG A 114 2.62 1.83 -20.09
N ALA A 115 2.74 1.09 -21.18
CA ALA A 115 3.07 1.67 -22.47
C ALA A 115 1.95 2.63 -22.92
N GLY A 116 2.34 3.80 -23.43
CA GLY A 116 1.38 4.81 -23.87
C GLY A 116 0.72 5.61 -22.74
N TYR A 117 1.18 5.46 -21.49
CA TYR A 117 0.81 6.39 -20.43
C TYR A 117 1.27 7.80 -20.79
N SER A 118 0.29 8.69 -20.89
CA SER A 118 0.49 10.09 -21.18
C SER A 118 0.03 10.81 -19.94
N ALA A 119 0.93 11.51 -19.23
CA ALA A 119 0.63 12.28 -18.01
C ALA A 119 -0.24 13.53 -18.29
N VAL A 120 -1.09 13.45 -19.30
CA VAL A 120 -2.18 14.40 -19.53
C VAL A 120 -3.23 14.08 -18.49
N ASP A 121 -3.50 15.07 -17.64
CA ASP A 121 -4.54 15.07 -16.59
C ASP A 121 -4.12 14.55 -15.19
N ASP A 122 -2.96 14.94 -14.68
CA ASP A 122 -2.71 14.92 -13.22
C ASP A 122 -2.72 16.35 -12.66
N PRO A 123 -3.90 16.94 -12.37
CA PRO A 123 -3.94 18.18 -11.65
C PRO A 123 -3.47 17.90 -10.22
N ALA A 124 -2.37 18.54 -9.85
CA ALA A 124 -2.07 18.88 -8.47
C ALA A 124 -3.31 19.51 -7.80
N ALA A 125 -4.23 18.71 -7.24
CA ALA A 125 -5.45 19.21 -6.61
C ALA A 125 -6.23 18.17 -5.77
N ALA A 126 -5.56 17.37 -4.93
CA ALA A 126 -6.25 16.79 -3.77
C ALA A 126 -5.83 17.58 -2.52
N SER A 127 -6.79 18.36 -2.00
CA SER A 127 -6.60 19.34 -0.93
C SER A 127 -5.85 18.78 0.30
N PRO A 128 -4.91 19.52 0.90
CA PRO A 128 -4.21 19.13 2.14
C PRO A 128 -5.14 18.84 3.34
N SER A 129 -6.43 19.18 3.24
CA SER A 129 -7.36 19.21 4.37
C SER A 129 -7.85 17.84 4.86
N VAL A 130 -7.85 16.79 4.02
CA VAL A 130 -8.32 15.46 4.44
C VAL A 130 -7.20 14.70 5.16
N ALA A 131 -5.99 14.69 4.59
CA ALA A 131 -4.80 14.09 5.22
C ALA A 131 -4.41 14.79 6.53
N ALA A 132 -4.56 16.12 6.61
CA ALA A 132 -4.28 16.87 7.83
C ALA A 132 -5.22 16.52 9.00
N ARG A 133 -6.49 16.16 8.73
CA ARG A 133 -7.46 15.81 9.78
C ARG A 133 -7.19 14.42 10.37
N ALA A 134 -6.82 13.45 9.54
CA ALA A 134 -6.41 12.12 10.00
C ALA A 134 -5.11 12.15 10.82
N ALA A 135 -4.16 13.02 10.43
CA ALA A 135 -2.87 13.12 11.11
C ALA A 135 -2.92 13.78 12.50
N LEU A 136 -3.99 14.52 12.80
CA LEU A 136 -4.18 15.21 14.09
C LEU A 136 -4.79 14.31 15.17
N GLU A 137 -5.53 13.26 14.79
CA GLU A 137 -6.22 12.37 15.75
C GLU A 137 -5.37 11.16 16.20
N LYS A 138 -4.32 10.82 15.44
CA LYS A 138 -3.37 9.76 15.78
C LYS A 138 -1.96 10.32 15.68
N LYS A 139 -1.04 9.92 16.57
CA LYS A 139 0.41 10.25 16.54
C LYS A 139 1.10 9.68 15.27
N THR A 140 0.60 10.04 14.11
CA THR A 140 1.09 9.61 12.80
C THR A 140 2.15 10.60 12.35
N LEU A 141 3.14 10.09 11.62
CA LEU A 141 4.21 10.92 11.09
C LEU A 141 3.60 11.98 10.15
N PHE A 142 4.11 13.22 10.19
CA PHE A 142 3.64 14.33 9.34
C PHE A 142 3.60 13.98 7.83
N CYS A 143 4.43 13.03 7.42
CA CYS A 143 4.53 12.55 6.06
C CYS A 143 3.43 11.57 5.65
N ALA A 144 2.79 10.86 6.58
CA ALA A 144 1.84 9.79 6.25
C ALA A 144 0.66 10.34 5.43
N GLY A 145 0.35 9.68 4.31
CA GLY A 145 -0.71 10.08 3.38
C GLY A 145 -0.39 11.27 2.46
N ARG A 146 0.79 11.90 2.61
CA ARG A 146 1.24 12.94 1.68
C ARG A 146 1.58 12.35 0.32
N LEU A 147 1.31 13.13 -0.72
CA LEU A 147 1.65 12.77 -2.09
C LEU A 147 3.17 12.66 -2.26
N CYS A 148 3.57 11.70 -3.08
CA CYS A 148 4.97 11.46 -3.43
C CYS A 148 5.09 10.99 -4.87
N SER A 149 6.31 11.11 -5.42
CA SER A 149 6.68 10.53 -6.70
C SER A 149 7.76 9.45 -6.58
N THR A 150 8.57 9.55 -5.51
CA THR A 150 9.71 8.68 -5.20
C THR A 150 9.79 8.38 -3.70
N SER A 151 10.40 7.25 -3.35
CA SER A 151 10.63 6.85 -1.96
C SER A 151 11.57 7.79 -1.22
N TYR A 152 12.54 8.40 -1.91
CA TYR A 152 13.41 9.42 -1.34
C TYR A 152 12.62 10.62 -0.77
N ALA A 153 11.57 11.08 -1.46
CA ALA A 153 10.73 12.17 -0.97
C ALA A 153 10.06 11.84 0.37
N CYS A 154 9.60 10.61 0.55
CA CYS A 154 9.00 10.15 1.80
C CYS A 154 10.04 9.99 2.92
N GLN A 155 11.21 9.42 2.60
CA GLN A 155 12.31 9.26 3.54
C GLN A 155 12.84 10.60 4.06
N TYR A 156 12.93 11.62 3.19
CA TYR A 156 13.27 12.98 3.58
C TYR A 156 12.30 13.53 4.64
N MET A 157 11.02 13.20 4.54
CA MET A 157 9.99 13.58 5.52
C MET A 157 9.83 12.58 6.69
N ARG A 158 10.74 11.61 6.82
CA ARG A 158 10.76 10.55 7.84
C ARG A 158 9.70 9.44 7.71
N CYS A 159 9.08 9.28 6.55
CA CYS A 159 8.28 8.10 6.20
C CYS A 159 9.17 7.03 5.55
N SER A 160 8.69 5.79 5.46
CA SER A 160 9.50 4.66 4.97
C SER A 160 9.65 4.69 3.46
N LEU A 161 8.54 4.87 2.74
CA LEU A 161 8.48 4.68 1.29
C LEU A 161 7.29 5.40 0.66
N CYS A 162 7.35 5.52 -0.66
CA CYS A 162 6.27 6.01 -1.51
C CYS A 162 5.55 4.81 -2.12
N ILE A 163 4.23 4.70 -1.95
CA ILE A 163 3.46 3.53 -2.41
C ILE A 163 2.28 3.93 -3.32
N ALA A 164 2.14 3.23 -4.43
CA ALA A 164 0.90 3.11 -5.21
C ALA A 164 0.16 1.85 -4.77
N VAL A 165 -1.16 1.89 -4.78
CA VAL A 165 -2.01 0.74 -4.39
C VAL A 165 -3.05 0.57 -5.47
N ASP A 166 -3.31 -0.68 -5.86
CA ASP A 166 -4.23 -1.05 -6.95
C ASP A 166 -3.75 -0.57 -8.34
N MET A 167 -4.41 -1.05 -9.38
CA MET A 167 -4.09 -0.80 -10.78
C MET A 167 -5.02 0.23 -11.45
N TYR A 168 -6.17 0.60 -10.85
CA TYR A 168 -7.24 1.35 -11.53
C TYR A 168 -7.63 2.71 -10.93
N ILE A 169 -7.52 2.94 -9.63
CA ILE A 169 -7.87 4.24 -9.02
C ILE A 169 -6.69 5.22 -9.15
N PRO A 170 -6.92 6.54 -9.42
CA PRO A 170 -5.89 7.47 -9.88
C PRO A 170 -4.59 7.30 -9.11
N THR A 171 -3.50 7.19 -9.87
CA THR A 171 -2.08 6.89 -9.59
C THR A 171 -1.42 7.78 -8.53
N VAL A 172 -2.13 8.07 -7.47
CA VAL A 172 -1.76 8.97 -6.41
C VAL A 172 -0.95 8.15 -5.41
N MET A 173 0.36 8.15 -5.61
CA MET A 173 1.25 7.54 -4.64
C MET A 173 1.32 8.40 -3.38
N ARG A 174 1.45 7.73 -2.25
CA ARG A 174 1.49 8.39 -0.95
C ARG A 174 2.59 7.81 -0.06
N CYS A 175 3.06 8.64 0.85
CA CYS A 175 4.01 8.21 1.85
C CYS A 175 3.33 7.40 2.95
N ILE A 176 3.95 6.31 3.34
CA ILE A 176 3.56 5.54 4.53
C ILE A 176 4.68 5.45 5.56
#